data_AF-A0A351SSR2-F1
#
_entry.id   AF-A0A351SSR2-F1
#
_cell.length_a   1.000
_cell.length_b   1.000
_cell.length_c   1.000
_cell.angle_alpha   90.00
_cell.angle_beta   90.00
_cell.angle_gamma   90.00
#
_symmetry.space_group_name_H-M   'P 1'
#
loop_
_entity.id
_entity.type
_entity.pdbx_description
1 polymer ?
#
loop_
_entity_poly.entity_id
_entity_poly.type
_entity_poly.pdbx_seq_one_letter_code
_entity_poly.pdbx_strand_id
1 'polypeptide(L)' 'MTAIHHSVKADVIAAGCIWVQTREAVVDGNIVTAGRRPDYDVWMRAFVTLLKERGIKPS' A
#
# COMPACT_ATOMS: atom_id res chain seq x y z
N MET A 1 -3.62 -8.07 -2.78
CA MET A 1 -3.53 -6.67 -3.26
C MET A 1 -4.56 -5.79 -2.55
N THR A 2 -4.14 -4.98 -1.59
CA THR A 2 -5.01 -4.17 -0.72
C THR A 2 -5.18 -2.75 -1.26
N ALA A 3 -6.02 -2.49 -2.28
CA ALA A 3 -6.20 -1.09 -2.72
C ALA A 3 -7.16 -0.35 -1.77
N ILE A 4 -6.82 0.85 -1.32
CA ILE A 4 -7.61 1.54 -0.27
C ILE A 4 -8.43 2.73 -0.79
N HIS A 5 -8.37 3.06 -2.09
CA HIS A 5 -9.29 4.04 -2.68
C HIS A 5 -10.69 3.45 -2.87
N HIS A 6 -11.72 4.14 -2.37
CA HIS A 6 -13.08 3.63 -2.36
C HIS A 6 -13.64 3.30 -3.77
N SER A 7 -13.21 4.02 -4.81
CA SER A 7 -13.73 3.82 -6.17
C SER A 7 -13.38 2.46 -6.77
N VAL A 8 -12.32 1.81 -6.30
CA VAL A 8 -11.86 0.50 -6.81
C VAL A 8 -12.19 -0.64 -5.84
N LYS A 9 -12.92 -0.37 -4.75
CA LYS A 9 -13.25 -1.37 -3.73
C LYS A 9 -13.95 -2.59 -4.33
N ALA A 10 -14.93 -2.36 -5.21
CA ALA A 10 -15.68 -3.45 -5.83
C ALA A 10 -14.76 -4.36 -6.64
N ASP A 11 -13.85 -3.79 -7.42
CA ASP A 11 -12.89 -4.54 -8.25
C ASP A 11 -11.88 -5.32 -7.39
N VAL A 12 -11.40 -4.72 -6.29
CA VAL A 12 -10.51 -5.39 -5.32
C VAL A 12 -11.17 -6.62 -4.74
N ILE A 13 -12.42 -6.50 -4.28
CA ILE A 13 -13.16 -7.62 -3.70
C ILE A 13 -13.47 -8.68 -4.78
N ALA A 14 -13.87 -8.25 -5.99
CA ALA A 14 -14.12 -9.15 -7.11
C ALA A 14 -12.87 -9.93 -7.54
N ALA A 15 -11.68 -9.34 -7.40
CA ALA A 15 -10.39 -10.00 -7.61
C ALA A 15 -9.96 -10.92 -6.45
N GLY A 16 -10.82 -11.17 -5.45
CA GLY A 16 -10.51 -12.02 -4.29
C GLY A 16 -9.53 -11.39 -3.31
N CYS A 17 -9.28 -10.08 -3.41
CA CYS A 17 -8.39 -9.38 -2.50
C CYS A 17 -9.13 -8.83 -1.27
N ILE A 18 -8.36 -8.53 -0.22
CA ILE A 18 -8.89 -7.91 0.99
C ILE A 18 -8.88 -6.39 0.82
N TRP A 19 -10.03 -5.75 0.97
CA TRP A 19 -10.13 -4.30 1.05
C TRP A 19 -9.97 -3.84 2.50
N VAL A 20 -9.01 -2.95 2.75
CA VAL A 20 -8.71 -2.43 4.09
C VAL A 20 -9.02 -0.94 4.13
N GLN A 21 -9.92 -0.54 5.03
CA GLN A 21 -10.25 0.86 5.24
C GLN A 21 -9.31 1.45 6.30
N THR A 22 -8.30 2.19 5.87
CA THR A 22 -7.29 2.80 6.75
C THR A 22 -6.73 4.10 6.16
N ARG A 23 -6.11 4.93 7.00
CA ARG A 23 -5.28 6.08 6.60
C ARG A 23 -3.79 5.75 6.53
N GLU A 24 -3.38 4.60 7.05
CA GLU A 24 -2.00 4.13 7.00
C GLU A 24 -1.72 3.38 5.70
N ALA A 25 -0.44 3.20 5.36
CA ALA A 25 -0.05 2.29 4.31
C ALA A 25 -0.30 0.84 4.75
N VAL A 26 -0.77 0.00 3.83
CA VAL A 26 -0.87 -1.45 4.01
C VAL A 26 0.27 -2.12 3.25
N VAL A 27 1.01 -2.98 3.93
CA VAL A 27 2.11 -3.77 3.37
C VAL A 27 1.70 -5.24 3.35
N ASP A 28 1.69 -5.82 2.15
CA ASP A 28 1.36 -7.22 1.89
C ASP A 28 2.55 -7.85 1.15
N GLY A 29 3.46 -8.49 1.90
CA GLY A 29 4.69 -9.08 1.37
C GLY A 29 5.63 -8.04 0.73
N ASN A 30 5.59 -7.95 -0.59
CA ASN A 30 6.36 -7.00 -1.39
C ASN A 30 5.51 -5.87 -2.02
N ILE A 31 4.20 -5.83 -1.71
CA ILE A 31 3.26 -4.83 -2.23
C ILE A 31 3.00 -3.80 -1.13
N VAL A 32 3.22 -2.52 -1.45
CA VAL A 32 2.86 -1.39 -0.58
C VAL A 32 1.72 -0.62 -1.24
N THR A 33 0.60 -0.55 -0.53
CA THR A 33 -0.59 0.18 -0.98
C THR A 33 -0.93 1.28 -0.01
N ALA A 34 -1.36 2.42 -0.53
CA ALA A 34 -1.91 3.52 0.24
C ALA A 34 -3.09 4.11 -0.53
N GLY A 35 -3.69 5.13 0.06
CA GLY A 35 -4.99 5.63 -0.38
C GLY A 35 -4.85 6.67 -1.44
N ARG A 36 -5.69 7.69 -1.29
CA ARG A 36 -5.60 8.88 -2.12
C ARG A 36 -4.82 9.95 -1.38
N ARG A 37 -4.51 11.02 -2.10
CA ARG A 37 -4.15 12.32 -1.52
C ARG A 37 -5.07 12.62 -0.31
N PRO A 38 -4.53 13.02 0.85
CA PRO A 38 -3.16 13.49 1.11
C PRO A 38 -2.13 12.42 1.47
N ASP A 39 -2.49 11.14 1.50
CA ASP A 39 -1.73 10.06 2.18
C ASP A 39 -0.54 9.51 1.36
N TYR A 40 0.17 10.35 0.59
CA TYR A 40 1.34 9.91 -0.18
C TYR A 40 2.58 9.73 0.69
N ASP A 41 2.67 10.49 1.76
CA ASP A 41 3.79 10.45 2.70
C ASP A 41 3.83 9.13 3.48
N VAL A 42 2.68 8.57 3.85
CA VAL A 42 2.61 7.23 4.48
C VAL A 42 3.07 6.13 3.51
N TRP A 43 2.72 6.23 2.23
CA TRP A 43 3.19 5.28 1.21
C TRP A 43 4.70 5.33 1.07
N MET A 44 5.27 6.53 0.91
CA MET A 44 6.71 6.71 0.74
C MET A 44 7.49 6.18 1.95
N ARG A 45 7.03 6.46 3.17
CA ARG A 45 7.66 5.95 4.40
C ARG A 45 7.65 4.42 4.45
N ALA A 46 6.51 3.79 4.18
CA ALA A 46 6.39 2.34 4.17
C ALA A 46 7.24 1.70 3.07
N PHE A 47 7.24 2.27 1.86
CA PHE A 47 8.02 1.77 0.73
C PHE A 47 9.53 1.86 1.00
N VAL A 48 10.02 3.01 1.48
CA VAL A 48 11.45 3.16 1.83
C VAL A 48 11.85 2.22 2.98
N THR A 49 10.96 2.01 3.95
CA THR A 49 11.19 1.05 5.04
C THR A 49 11.34 -0.36 4.50
N LEU A 50 10.44 -0.80 3.62
CA LEU A 50 10.50 -2.10 2.96
C LEU A 50 11.82 -2.28 2.19
N LEU A 51 12.29 -1.27 1.45
CA LEU A 51 13.56 -1.35 0.73
C LEU A 51 14.76 -1.52 1.68
N LYS A 52 14.77 -0.80 2.81
CA LYS A 52 15.81 -0.91 3.84
C LYS A 52 15.82 -2.29 4.48
N GLU A 53 14.66 -2.84 4.82
CA GLU A 53 14.51 -4.19 5.37
C GLU A 53 15.00 -5.27 4.39
N ARG A 54 14.87 -5.02 3.08
CA ARG A 54 15.40 -5.89 2.03
C ARG A 54 16.89 -5.69 1.73
N GLY A 55 17.57 -4.79 2.44
CA GLY A 55 18.99 -4.51 2.25
C GLY A 55 19.32 -3.79 0.93
N ILE A 56 18.33 -3.17 0.27
CA ILE A 56 18.54 -2.42 -0.96
C ILE A 56 19.19 -1.08 -0.59
N LYS A 57 20.42 -0.87 -1.04
CA LYS A 57 21.16 0.38 -0.83
C LYS A 57 20.77 1.39 -1.92
N PRO A 58 20.56 2.68 -1.57
CA PRO A 58 20.51 3.73 -2.58
C PRO A 58 21.83 3.72 -3.36
N SER A 59 21.73 3.70 -4.68
CA SER A 59 22.88 3.85 -5.59
C SER A 59 23.48 5.24 -5.50
#